data_AF-X1SWX1-F1
#
_entry.id   AF-X1SWX1-F1
#
_cell.length_a   1.000
_cell.length_b   1.000
_cell.length_c   1.000
_cell.angle_alpha   90.00
_cell.angle_beta   90.00
_cell.angle_gamma   90.00
#
_symmetry.space_group_name_H-M   'P 1'
#
loop_
_entity.id
_entity.type
_entity.pdbx_description
1 polymer ?
#
loop_
_entity_poly.entity_id
_entity_poly.type
_entity_poly.pdbx_seq_one_letter_code
_entity_poly.pdbx_strand_id
1 'polypeptide(L)'
;MATPMGFELLKQLFKKPATNVFPITYYPDSILKLLEKVEKGEAKIHPPVEIPKNFRGKIVFDRDKCIGCKLCIKVCPAEAIEFIPDKKKGLEDMKLLVGNVFIM
;
A
#
# COMPACT_ATOMS: atom_id res chain seq x y z
N MET A 1 -45.79 4.48 0.58
CA MET A 1 -45.67 3.19 1.30
C MET A 1 -44.31 3.18 1.95
N ALA A 2 -44.22 2.95 3.26
CA ALA A 2 -42.95 2.93 3.96
C ALA A 2 -42.20 1.64 3.57
N THR A 3 -41.37 1.72 2.54
CA THR A 3 -40.57 0.58 2.10
C THR A 3 -39.45 0.34 3.11
N PRO A 4 -39.03 -0.92 3.34
CA PRO A 4 -37.87 -1.22 4.19
C PRO A 4 -36.62 -0.41 3.83
N MET A 5 -36.45 -0.12 2.53
CA MET A 5 -35.36 0.72 2.02
C MET A 5 -35.51 2.20 2.41
N GLY A 6 -36.74 2.73 2.47
CA GLY A 6 -36.99 4.12 2.88
C GLY A 6 -36.61 4.39 4.34
N PHE A 7 -36.85 3.42 5.23
CA PHE A 7 -36.40 3.52 6.62
C PHE A 7 -34.87 3.48 6.74
N GLU A 8 -34.18 2.67 5.94
CA GLU A 8 -32.72 2.64 5.96
C GLU A 8 -32.11 3.94 5.40
N LEU A 9 -32.73 4.56 4.39
CA LEU A 9 -32.30 5.87 3.89
C LEU A 9 -32.50 6.98 4.94
N LEU A 10 -33.63 6.99 5.65
CA LEU A 10 -33.86 7.90 6.77
C LEU A 10 -32.81 7.72 7.87
N LYS A 11 -32.45 6.46 8.16
CA LYS A 11 -31.39 6.12 9.10
C LYS A 11 -30.00 6.57 8.61
N GLN A 12 -29.74 6.48 7.32
CA GLN A 12 -28.48 6.93 6.70
C GLN A 12 -28.33 8.46 6.70
N LEU A 13 -29.42 9.22 6.55
CA LEU A 13 -29.40 10.69 6.64
C LEU A 13 -28.88 11.21 7.99
N PHE A 14 -29.08 10.47 9.08
CA PHE A 14 -28.59 10.81 10.42
C PHE A 14 -27.31 10.07 10.84
N LYS A 15 -26.77 9.19 9.99
CA LYS A 15 -25.45 8.57 10.22
C LYS A 15 -24.36 9.54 9.78
N LYS A 16 -23.23 9.57 10.51
CA LYS A 16 -22.04 10.30 10.04
C LYS A 16 -21.60 9.70 8.69
N PRO A 17 -21.34 10.51 7.66
CA PRO A 17 -20.89 10.00 6.38
C PRO A 17 -19.56 9.26 6.59
N ALA A 18 -19.50 8.01 6.16
CA ALA A 18 -18.30 7.19 6.17
C ALA A 18 -17.37 7.56 5.00
N THR A 19 -17.11 8.86 4.83
CA THR A 19 -16.23 9.39 3.79
C THR A 19 -14.92 9.79 4.44
N ASN A 20 -13.80 9.34 3.86
CA ASN A 20 -12.49 9.89 4.20
C ASN A 20 -12.51 11.39 3.87
N VAL A 21 -12.30 12.24 4.88
CA VAL A 21 -12.30 13.70 4.69
C VAL A 21 -11.04 14.05 3.90
N PHE A 22 -11.22 14.27 2.61
CA PHE A 22 -10.21 14.84 1.72
C PHE A 22 -10.47 16.35 1.62
N PRO A 23 -9.47 17.22 1.79
CA PRO A 23 -8.03 16.95 1.90
C PRO A 23 -7.53 16.73 3.34
N ILE A 24 -6.46 15.95 3.49
CA ILE A 24 -5.73 15.75 4.76
C ILE A 24 -5.17 17.10 5.21
N THR A 25 -5.09 17.35 6.53
CA THR A 25 -4.63 18.61 7.16
C THR A 25 -3.35 19.23 6.57
N TYR A 26 -2.49 18.42 5.94
CA TYR A 26 -1.20 18.85 5.38
C TYR A 26 -1.10 18.70 3.85
N TYR A 27 -2.20 18.36 3.17
CA TYR A 27 -2.18 18.18 1.73
C TYR A 27 -2.24 19.54 1.02
N PRO A 28 -1.31 19.86 0.11
CA PRO A 28 -1.35 21.10 -0.65
C PRO A 28 -2.52 21.09 -1.63
N ASP A 29 -3.26 22.20 -1.74
CA ASP A 29 -4.37 22.33 -2.69
C ASP A 29 -3.94 22.08 -4.15
N SER A 30 -2.68 22.41 -4.47
CA SER A 30 -2.08 22.14 -5.78
C SER A 30 -0.59 21.89 -5.64
N ILE A 31 -0.13 20.80 -6.27
CA ILE A 31 1.28 20.42 -6.32
C ILE A 31 2.09 21.47 -7.11
N LEU A 32 1.55 22.01 -8.20
CA LEU A 32 2.24 23.03 -9.01
C LEU A 32 2.57 24.27 -8.19
N LYS A 33 1.59 24.79 -7.44
CA LYS A 33 1.81 25.93 -6.54
C LYS A 33 2.80 25.61 -5.43
N LEU A 34 2.82 24.38 -4.92
CA LEU A 34 3.81 23.97 -3.93
C LEU A 34 5.22 23.95 -4.54
N LEU A 35 5.39 23.43 -5.75
CA LEU A 35 6.68 23.39 -6.45
C LEU A 35 7.19 24.82 -6.75
N GLU A 36 6.33 25.72 -7.22
CA GLU A 36 6.69 27.13 -7.42
C GLU A 36 7.17 27.80 -6.12
N LYS A 37 6.53 27.48 -4.98
CA LYS A 37 6.96 27.98 -3.66
C LYS A 37 8.30 27.40 -3.23
N VAL A 38 8.57 26.14 -3.58
CA VAL A 38 9.87 25.50 -3.32
C VAL A 38 10.97 26.16 -4.15
N GLU A 39 10.70 26.46 -5.42
CA GLU A 39 11.63 27.19 -6.29
C GLU A 39 11.92 28.61 -5.78
N LYS A 40 10.89 29.29 -5.24
CA LYS A 40 11.02 30.60 -4.59
C LYS A 40 11.65 30.55 -3.18
N GLY A 41 11.90 29.37 -2.63
CA GLY A 41 12.46 29.19 -1.28
C GLY A 41 11.48 29.44 -0.13
N GLU A 42 10.19 29.60 -0.42
CA GLU A 42 9.12 29.82 0.57
C GLU A 42 8.68 28.51 1.26
N ALA A 43 8.93 27.36 0.63
CA ALA A 43 8.59 26.04 1.14
C ALA A 43 9.78 25.09 1.01
N LYS A 44 9.94 24.18 1.98
CA LYS A 44 11.01 23.18 1.99
C LYS A 44 10.44 21.78 1.84
N ILE A 45 10.93 21.04 0.84
CA ILE A 45 10.66 19.62 0.71
C ILE A 45 11.56 18.86 1.70
N HIS A 46 11.00 17.91 2.44
CA HIS A 46 11.80 17.02 3.27
C HIS A 46 12.67 16.14 2.35
N PRO A 47 14.01 16.23 2.44
CA PRO A 47 14.88 15.44 1.60
C PRO A 47 14.74 13.95 1.94
N PRO A 48 15.12 13.05 1.01
CA PRO A 48 15.20 11.63 1.32
C PRO A 48 16.14 11.41 2.51
N VAL A 49 15.72 10.53 3.41
CA VAL A 49 16.50 10.18 4.61
C VAL A 49 17.75 9.42 4.18
N GLU A 50 18.89 9.69 4.81
CA GLU A 50 20.12 8.96 4.54
C GLU A 50 19.96 7.48 4.87
N ILE A 51 20.40 6.63 3.94
CA ILE A 51 20.29 5.18 4.07
C ILE A 51 21.38 4.71 5.06
N PRO A 52 21.04 3.92 6.09
CA PRO A 52 22.06 3.42 7.01
C PRO A 52 23.04 2.50 6.28
N LYS A 53 24.31 2.50 6.69
CA LYS A 53 25.40 1.74 6.05
C LYS A 53 25.10 0.25 5.83
N ASN A 54 24.29 -0.36 6.71
CA ASN A 54 23.94 -1.79 6.67
C ASN A 54 22.55 -2.08 6.08
N PHE A 55 21.96 -1.12 5.35
CA PHE A 55 20.68 -1.35 4.71
C PHE A 55 20.83 -2.40 3.60
N ARG A 56 20.10 -3.53 3.74
CA ARG A 56 20.15 -4.63 2.78
C ARG A 56 19.45 -4.32 1.45
N GLY A 57 18.77 -3.18 1.33
CA GLY A 57 18.06 -2.80 0.12
C GLY A 57 16.75 -3.56 -0.09
N LYS A 58 16.26 -3.54 -1.35
CA LYS A 58 15.10 -4.31 -1.79
C LYS A 58 15.53 -5.75 -2.07
N ILE A 59 14.83 -6.72 -1.48
CA ILE A 59 15.06 -8.14 -1.75
C ILE A 59 14.59 -8.44 -3.18
N VAL A 60 15.48 -9.02 -4.00
CA VAL A 60 15.17 -9.51 -5.35
C VAL A 60 14.91 -11.00 -5.27
N PHE A 61 13.81 -11.46 -5.85
CA PHE A 61 13.41 -12.87 -5.87
C PHE A 61 13.58 -13.46 -7.27
N ASP A 62 14.36 -14.54 -7.36
CA ASP A 62 14.62 -15.29 -8.59
C ASP A 62 13.90 -16.63 -8.50
N ARG A 63 12.86 -16.82 -9.34
CA ARG A 63 11.99 -18.01 -9.31
C ARG A 63 12.74 -19.26 -9.78
N ASP A 64 13.64 -19.14 -10.73
CA ASP A 64 14.33 -20.29 -11.33
C ASP A 64 15.30 -20.97 -10.35
N LYS A 65 15.76 -20.21 -9.35
CA LYS A 65 16.63 -20.72 -8.27
C LYS A 65 15.85 -21.15 -7.02
N CYS A 66 14.54 -20.92 -6.98
CA CYS A 66 13.73 -21.24 -5.82
C CYS A 66 13.45 -22.75 -5.74
N ILE A 67 13.80 -23.36 -4.61
CA ILE A 67 13.52 -24.79 -4.33
C ILE A 67 12.27 -25.01 -3.48
N GLY A 68 11.47 -23.97 -3.23
CA GLY A 68 10.24 -24.09 -2.44
C GLY A 68 10.44 -24.39 -0.95
N CYS A 69 11.59 -24.03 -0.35
CA CYS A 69 11.90 -24.36 1.05
C CYS A 69 11.13 -23.56 2.11
N LYS A 70 10.47 -22.47 1.71
CA LYS A 70 9.62 -21.59 2.57
C LYS A 70 10.36 -20.90 3.74
N LEU A 71 11.69 -20.96 3.79
CA LEU A 71 12.49 -20.29 4.84
C LEU A 71 12.36 -18.76 4.80
N CYS A 72 12.25 -18.19 3.60
CA CYS A 72 12.04 -16.75 3.39
C CYS A 72 10.76 -16.24 4.04
N ILE A 73 9.69 -17.05 4.05
CA ILE A 73 8.41 -16.71 4.68
C ILE A 73 8.56 -16.73 6.20
N LYS A 74 9.18 -17.79 6.73
CA LYS A 74 9.37 -17.95 8.18
C LYS A 74 10.23 -16.86 8.82
N VAL A 75 11.23 -16.34 8.10
CA VAL A 75 12.17 -15.34 8.62
C VAL A 75 11.66 -13.91 8.45
N CYS A 76 10.61 -13.67 7.65
CA CYS A 76 10.14 -12.32 7.36
C CYS A 76 9.36 -11.76 8.57
N PRO A 77 9.87 -10.76 9.30
CA PRO A 77 9.17 -10.20 10.46
C PRO A 77 7.93 -9.37 10.08
N ALA A 78 7.85 -8.95 8.82
CA ALA A 78 6.75 -8.15 8.29
C ALA A 78 5.68 -9.00 7.60
N GLU A 79 5.82 -10.33 7.60
CA GLU A 79 4.89 -11.27 6.95
C GLU A 79 4.56 -10.89 5.48
N ALA A 80 5.53 -10.32 4.77
CA ALA A 80 5.32 -9.74 3.44
C ALA A 80 5.34 -10.76 2.28
N ILE A 81 5.47 -12.05 2.58
CA ILE A 81 5.64 -13.11 1.58
C ILE A 81 4.64 -14.23 1.86
N GLU A 82 3.91 -14.66 0.83
CA GLU A 82 2.97 -15.77 0.93
C GLU A 82 3.30 -16.87 -0.09
N PHE A 83 3.12 -18.12 0.31
CA PHE A 83 3.23 -19.28 -0.58
C PHE A 83 1.85 -19.69 -1.06
N ILE A 84 1.59 -19.56 -2.37
CA ILE A 84 0.31 -19.93 -2.95
C ILE A 84 0.50 -21.19 -3.79
N PRO A 85 -0.08 -22.33 -3.38
CA PRO A 85 -0.02 -23.55 -4.17
C PRO A 85 -0.97 -23.45 -5.37
N ASP A 86 -0.45 -23.09 -6.54
CA ASP A 86 -1.24 -23.04 -7.77
C ASP A 86 -1.46 -24.45 -8.37
N LYS A 87 -2.72 -24.81 -8.65
CA LYS A 87 -3.13 -26.16 -9.10
C LYS A 87 -2.96 -26.44 -10.60
N LYS A 88 -2.44 -25.50 -11.41
CA LYS A 88 -2.31 -25.69 -12.87
C LYS A 88 -0.87 -25.49 -13.33
N LYS A 89 -0.28 -26.61 -13.77
CA LYS A 89 1.04 -26.78 -14.39
C LYS A 89 2.24 -26.53 -13.46
N GLY A 90 2.58 -27.53 -12.65
CA GLY A 90 3.96 -27.96 -12.36
C GLY A 90 5.00 -26.96 -11.83
N LEU A 91 4.65 -25.72 -11.54
CA LEU A 91 5.52 -24.72 -10.91
C LEU A 91 4.70 -23.97 -9.86
N GLU A 92 5.23 -23.97 -8.64
CA GLU A 92 4.61 -23.38 -7.46
C GLU A 92 5.05 -21.92 -7.35
N ASP A 93 4.12 -20.98 -7.58
CA ASP A 93 4.43 -19.55 -7.62
C ASP A 93 4.39 -18.91 -6.22
N MET A 94 5.54 -18.41 -5.74
CA MET A 94 5.60 -17.58 -4.53
C MET A 94 5.22 -16.14 -4.88
N LYS A 95 4.13 -15.62 -4.30
CA LYS A 95 3.68 -14.24 -4.54
C LYS A 95 4.18 -13.34 -3.39
N LEU A 96 4.86 -12.26 -3.75
CA LEU A 96 5.27 -11.22 -2.81
C LEU A 96 4.08 -10.28 -2.58
N LEU A 97 3.61 -10.19 -1.34
CA LEU A 97 2.55 -9.25 -0.93
C LEU A 97 3.22 -8.06 -0.25
N VAL A 98 3.66 -7.07 -1.04
CA VAL A 98 4.17 -5.82 -0.47
C VAL A 98 2.98 -4.88 -0.27
N GLY A 99 2.31 -5.01 0.87
CA GLY A 99 1.02 -4.35 1.11
C GLY A 99 -0.04 -4.86 0.12
N ASN A 100 -1.24 -4.29 0.13
CA ASN A 100 -2.34 -4.67 -0.78
C ASN A 100 -2.07 -4.42 -2.28
N VAL A 101 -0.81 -4.29 -2.69
CA VAL A 101 -0.38 -4.12 -4.08
C VAL A 101 0.25 -5.42 -4.55
N PHE A 102 -0.54 -6.17 -5.33
CA PHE A 102 -0.07 -7.32 -6.09
C PHE A 102 0.99 -6.85 -7.09
N ILE A 103 2.25 -7.20 -6.85
CA ILE A 103 3.31 -7.09 -7.86
C ILE A 103 3.56 -8.51 -8.36
N MET A 104 3.02 -8.79 -9.54
CA MET A 104 3.22 -10.05 -10.26
C MET A 104 4.61 -10.11 -10.88
#